data_AF-A0A2H9L9G0-F1
#
_entry.id   AF-A0A2H9L9G0-F1
#
_cell.length_a   1.000
_cell.length_b   1.000
_cell.length_c   1.000
_cell.angle_alpha   90.00
_cell.angle_beta   90.00
_cell.angle_gamma   90.00
#
_symmetry.space_group_name_H-M   'P 1'
#
loop_
_entity.id
_entity.type
_entity.pdbx_description
1 polymer ?
#
loop_
_entity_poly.entity_id
_entity_poly.type
_entity_poly.pdbx_seq_one_letter_code
_entity_poly.pdbx_strand_id
1 'polypeptide(L)'
;MGLLHYQTLEAVESGELEFLKWIAREYNALRSLKKCIKLWRKGDILSCLEPQEARWGFTDVQDDDQRWRVMKTLEKMSLAAPRLSWVIYEEGNGGELVLRGGELVT
;
A
#
# COMPACT_ATOMS: atom_id res chain seq x y z
N MET A 1 -17.62 1.24 -5.12
CA MET A 1 -16.65 1.61 -6.18
C MET A 1 -15.87 2.81 -5.71
N GLY A 2 -14.56 2.70 -5.64
CA GLY A 2 -13.70 3.79 -5.16
C GLY A 2 -12.22 3.50 -5.36
N LEU A 3 -11.40 4.50 -5.05
CA LEU A 3 -9.95 4.35 -5.00
C LEU A 3 -9.52 4.06 -3.56
N LEU A 4 -8.71 3.03 -3.40
CA LEU A 4 -8.03 2.74 -2.16
C LEU A 4 -6.58 3.21 -2.31
N HIS A 5 -6.26 4.28 -1.61
CA HIS A 5 -4.95 4.91 -1.55
C HIS A 5 -4.18 4.36 -0.36
N TYR A 6 -2.87 4.26 -0.50
CA TYR A 6 -2.00 3.80 0.57
C TYR A 6 -0.60 4.40 0.45
N GLN A 7 0.04 4.61 1.60
CA GLN A 7 1.42 5.06 1.67
C GLN A 7 2.12 4.54 2.93
N THR A 8 3.44 4.37 2.86
CA THR A 8 4.28 4.20 4.05
C THR A 8 4.62 5.58 4.62
N LEU A 9 4.68 5.71 5.94
CA LEU A 9 5.14 6.95 6.59
C LEU A 9 6.65 7.03 6.62
N GLU A 10 7.32 5.90 6.80
CA GLU A 10 8.75 5.77 6.87
C GLU A 10 9.35 5.51 5.47
N ALA A 11 10.63 5.86 5.32
CA ALA A 11 11.45 5.44 4.19
C ALA A 11 11.49 3.91 4.14
N VAL A 12 11.28 3.30 2.97
CA VAL A 12 11.37 1.86 2.80
C VAL A 12 12.81 1.47 2.49
N GLU A 13 13.38 0.59 3.30
CA GLU A 13 14.72 0.07 3.11
C GLU A 13 14.79 -0.94 1.96
N SER A 14 15.97 -1.14 1.37
CA SER A 14 16.15 -2.04 0.24
C SER A 14 15.68 -3.48 0.52
N GLY A 15 15.94 -3.99 1.72
CA GLY A 15 15.51 -5.33 2.13
C GLY A 15 13.99 -5.45 2.20
N GLU A 16 13.34 -4.50 2.89
CA GLU A 16 11.87 -4.42 2.98
C GLU A 16 11.25 -4.29 1.58
N LEU A 17 11.83 -3.43 0.72
CA LEU A 17 11.31 -3.17 -0.62
C LEU A 17 11.25 -4.43 -1.49
N GLU A 18 12.24 -5.31 -1.41
CA GLU A 18 12.26 -6.55 -2.18
C GLU A 18 11.12 -7.51 -1.74
N PHE A 19 10.86 -7.62 -0.44
CA PHE A 19 9.72 -8.39 0.07
C PHE A 19 8.39 -7.78 -0.39
N LEU A 20 8.24 -6.46 -0.30
CA LEU A 20 7.02 -5.77 -0.74
C LEU A 20 6.77 -5.96 -2.24
N LYS A 21 7.82 -5.86 -3.07
CA LYS A 21 7.71 -6.12 -4.52
C LYS A 21 7.31 -7.56 -4.81
N TRP A 22 7.84 -8.53 -4.06
CA TRP A 22 7.47 -9.93 -4.22
C TRP A 22 5.97 -10.14 -3.94
N ILE A 23 5.47 -9.64 -2.80
CA ILE A 23 4.04 -9.70 -2.45
C ILE A 23 3.18 -9.00 -3.51
N ALA A 24 3.61 -7.82 -3.98
CA ALA A 24 2.89 -7.08 -5.02
C ALA A 24 2.82 -7.87 -6.33
N ARG A 25 3.91 -8.52 -6.75
CA ARG A 25 3.96 -9.34 -7.97
C ARG A 25 3.01 -10.53 -7.89
N GLU A 26 2.98 -11.24 -6.76
CA GLU A 26 2.04 -12.35 -6.56
C GLU A 26 0.59 -11.89 -6.66
N TYR A 27 0.25 -10.77 -6.02
CA TYR A 27 -1.09 -10.20 -6.08
C TYR A 27 -1.48 -9.71 -7.49
N ASN A 28 -0.52 -9.14 -8.22
CA ASN A 28 -0.72 -8.50 -9.52
C ASN A 28 -0.72 -9.47 -10.71
N ALA A 29 -0.29 -10.73 -10.55
CA ALA A 29 0.02 -11.65 -11.65
C ALA A 29 -1.09 -11.81 -12.71
N LEU A 30 -2.36 -11.67 -12.33
CA LEU A 30 -3.52 -11.82 -13.21
C LEU A 30 -4.40 -10.55 -13.25
N ARG A 31 -3.86 -9.39 -12.85
CA ARG A 31 -4.64 -8.15 -12.70
C ARG A 31 -4.30 -7.14 -13.78
N SER A 32 -5.30 -6.35 -14.16
CA SER A 32 -5.09 -5.18 -15.02
C SER A 32 -4.36 -4.07 -14.24
N LEU A 33 -3.64 -3.20 -14.96
CA LEU A 33 -2.82 -2.12 -14.36
C LEU A 33 -3.58 -1.21 -13.38
N LYS A 34 -4.88 -0.96 -13.64
CA LYS A 34 -5.74 -0.14 -12.75
C LYS A 34 -6.03 -0.83 -11.42
N LYS A 35 -6.02 -2.16 -11.41
CA LYS A 35 -6.30 -3.03 -10.25
C LYS A 35 -5.03 -3.55 -9.58
N CYS A 36 -3.85 -3.16 -10.06
CA CYS A 36 -2.57 -3.56 -9.49
C CYS A 36 -2.21 -2.71 -8.27
N ILE A 37 -1.57 -3.36 -7.29
CA ILE A 37 -0.86 -2.66 -6.23
C ILE A 37 0.42 -2.05 -6.79
N LYS A 38 0.68 -0.80 -6.44
CA LYS A 38 1.80 0.01 -6.93
C LYS A 38 2.62 0.47 -5.73
N LEU A 39 3.95 0.40 -5.85
CA LEU A 39 4.89 0.80 -4.81
C LEU A 39 5.79 1.93 -5.35
N TRP A 40 5.15 3.00 -5.79
CA TRP A 40 5.86 4.14 -6.34
C TRP A 40 6.65 4.85 -5.23
N ARG A 41 7.81 5.39 -5.59
CA ARG A 41 8.58 6.21 -4.66
C ARG A 41 7.90 7.57 -4.52
N LYS A 42 7.81 8.08 -3.30
CA LYS A 42 7.21 9.39 -3.02
C LYS A 42 8.03 10.54 -3.62
N GLY A 43 9.36 10.45 -3.56
CA GLY A 43 10.27 11.42 -4.17
C GLY A 43 10.16 11.53 -5.69
N ASP A 44 9.66 10.51 -6.39
CA ASP A 44 9.44 10.55 -7.85
C ASP A 44 8.21 11.39 -8.23
N ILE A 45 7.32 11.70 -7.27
CA ILE A 45 6.17 12.59 -7.50
C ILE A 45 6.62 14.05 -7.39
N LEU A 46 7.21 14.39 -6.25
CA LEU A 46 7.60 15.73 -5.84
C LEU A 46 8.82 15.60 -4.93
N SER A 47 9.92 16.22 -5.31
CA SER A 47 11.21 16.12 -4.60
C SER A 47 11.21 16.71 -3.20
N CYS A 48 10.17 17.48 -2.82
CA CYS A 48 10.01 18.06 -1.49
C CYS A 48 9.28 17.16 -0.49
N LEU A 49 8.80 15.99 -0.91
CA LEU A 49 8.08 15.06 -0.04
C LEU A 49 9.06 14.20 0.74
N GLU A 50 9.02 14.33 2.06
CA GLU A 50 9.79 13.49 2.98
C GLU A 50 8.91 12.43 3.67
N PRO A 51 9.46 11.24 3.99
CA PRO A 51 10.75 10.75 3.49
C PRO A 51 10.65 10.35 2.01
N GLN A 52 11.65 10.72 1.21
CA GLN A 52 11.61 10.49 -0.24
C GLN A 52 11.50 9.02 -0.65
N GLU A 53 12.04 8.11 0.17
CA GLU A 53 12.01 6.66 -0.07
C GLU A 53 10.74 5.98 0.46
N ALA A 54 9.78 6.75 1.01
CA ALA A 54 8.45 6.23 1.28
C ALA A 54 7.81 5.71 -0.02
N ARG A 55 6.95 4.70 0.14
CA ARG A 55 6.18 4.13 -0.96
C ARG A 55 4.76 4.61 -0.89
N TRP A 56 4.14 4.75 -2.06
CA TRP A 56 2.73 5.07 -2.16
C TRP A 56 2.13 4.41 -3.40
N GLY A 57 0.81 4.34 -3.41
CA GLY A 57 0.06 3.84 -4.54
C GLY A 57 -1.43 3.98 -4.34
N PHE A 58 -2.17 3.60 -5.38
CA PHE A 58 -3.61 3.49 -5.34
C PHE A 58 -4.08 2.37 -6.25
N THR A 59 -5.21 1.77 -5.87
CA THR A 59 -5.85 0.67 -6.58
C THR A 59 -7.34 0.95 -6.75
N ASP A 60 -7.86 0.73 -7.95
CA ASP A 60 -9.30 0.78 -8.24
C ASP A 60 -10.00 -0.46 -7.65
N VAL A 61 -11.02 -0.25 -6.82
CA VAL A 61 -11.78 -1.27 -6.12
C VAL A 61 -13.25 -1.22 -6.55
N GLN A 62 -13.71 -2.30 -7.19
CA GLN A 62 -15.05 -2.36 -7.78
C GLN A 62 -16.10 -2.93 -6.83
N ASP A 63 -15.72 -3.87 -5.97
CA ASP A 63 -16.58 -4.60 -5.05
C ASP A 63 -15.86 -4.92 -3.73
N ASP A 64 -16.62 -5.41 -2.75
CA ASP A 64 -16.12 -5.73 -1.40
C ASP A 64 -15.13 -6.89 -1.40
N ASP A 65 -15.24 -7.85 -2.33
CA ASP A 65 -14.30 -8.96 -2.46
C ASP A 65 -12.93 -8.46 -2.92
N GLN A 66 -12.91 -7.57 -3.90
CA GLN A 66 -11.68 -6.93 -4.37
C GLN A 66 -11.09 -6.07 -3.25
N ARG A 67 -11.93 -5.31 -2.54
CA ARG A 67 -11.54 -4.50 -1.40
C ARG A 67 -10.83 -5.36 -0.35
N TRP A 68 -11.46 -6.45 0.06
CA TRP A 68 -10.93 -7.39 1.03
C TRP A 68 -9.59 -7.98 0.58
N ARG A 69 -9.46 -8.36 -0.70
CA ARG A 69 -8.20 -8.87 -1.26
C ARG A 69 -7.08 -7.82 -1.22
N VAL A 70 -7.36 -6.56 -1.57
CA VAL A 70 -6.37 -5.48 -1.47
C VAL A 70 -5.94 -5.30 -0.01
N MET A 71 -6.89 -5.19 0.91
CA MET A 71 -6.63 -5.03 2.34
C MET A 71 -5.79 -6.17 2.90
N LYS A 72 -6.12 -7.42 2.56
CA LYS A 72 -5.33 -8.59 2.96
C LYS A 72 -3.91 -8.58 2.40
N THR A 73 -3.71 -8.04 1.21
CA THR A 73 -2.37 -7.90 0.66
C THR A 73 -1.58 -6.79 1.37
N LEU A 74 -2.22 -5.66 1.70
CA LEU A 74 -1.58 -4.58 2.46
C LEU A 74 -1.24 -5.03 3.91
N GLU A 75 -2.10 -5.84 4.53
CA GLU A 75 -1.82 -6.49 5.82
C GLU A 75 -0.58 -7.39 5.74
N LYS A 76 -0.49 -8.26 4.72
CA LYS A 76 0.71 -9.07 4.46
C LYS A 76 1.97 -8.24 4.25
N MET A 77 1.85 -7.12 3.54
CA MET A 77 2.96 -6.17 3.35
C MET A 77 3.41 -5.54 4.66
N SER A 78 2.46 -5.13 5.51
CA SER A 78 2.74 -4.60 6.84
C SER A 78 3.41 -5.64 7.76
N LEU A 79 3.01 -6.91 7.67
CA LEU A 79 3.67 -8.03 8.38
C LEU A 79 5.11 -8.26 7.91
N ALA A 80 5.35 -8.19 6.59
CA ALA A 80 6.66 -8.43 6.00
C ALA A 80 7.67 -7.30 6.29
N ALA A 81 7.17 -6.10 6.57
CA ALA A 81 7.98 -4.94 6.92
C ALA A 81 7.41 -4.26 8.19
N PRO A 82 7.57 -4.89 9.38
CA PRO A 82 6.86 -4.51 10.60
C PRO A 82 7.27 -3.14 11.17
N ARG A 83 8.41 -2.61 10.70
CA ARG A 83 8.86 -1.25 11.03
C ARG A 83 7.97 -0.19 10.37
N LEU A 84 7.41 -0.49 9.20
CA LEU A 84 6.65 0.46 8.38
C LEU A 84 5.22 0.61 8.88
N SER A 85 4.80 1.86 9.00
CA SER A 85 3.42 2.27 9.20
C SER A 85 2.78 2.55 7.84
N TRP A 86 1.68 1.88 7.55
CA TRP A 86 0.92 2.01 6.30
C TRP A 86 -0.35 2.79 6.56
N VAL A 87 -0.44 4.00 6.02
CA VAL A 87 -1.69 4.77 5.99
C VAL A 87 -2.48 4.33 4.78
N ILE A 88 -3.75 4.00 4.99
CA ILE A 88 -4.67 3.55 3.95
C ILE A 88 -5.92 4.42 4.02
N TYR A 89 -6.34 4.93 2.88
CA TYR A 89 -7.49 5.81 2.76
C TYR A 89 -8.38 5.37 1.60
N GLU A 90 -9.68 5.25 1.86
CA GLU A 90 -10.67 4.91 0.85
C GLU A 90 -11.51 6.14 0.47
N GLU A 91 -11.46 6.54 -0.79
CA GLU A 91 -12.28 7.64 -1.30
C GLU A 91 -13.77 7.32 -1.17
N GLY A 92 -14.54 8.28 -0.68
CA GLY A 92 -16.01 8.19 -0.59
C GLY A 92 -16.55 7.52 0.68
N ASN A 93 -15.79 6.61 1.31
CA ASN A 93 -16.17 5.94 2.56
C ASN A 93 -15.54 6.59 3.82
N GLY A 94 -14.65 7.58 3.66
CA GLY A 94 -14.24 8.49 4.73
C GLY A 94 -13.34 7.92 5.84
N GLY A 95 -12.98 6.65 5.78
CA GLY A 95 -12.09 6.00 6.75
C GLY A 95 -10.63 6.11 6.34
N GLU A 96 -9.81 6.75 7.18
CA GLU A 96 -8.37 6.52 7.22
C GLU A 96 -8.09 5.41 8.23
N LEU A 97 -7.19 4.51 7.89
CA LEU A 97 -6.72 3.45 8.79
C LEU A 97 -5.20 3.32 8.68
N VAL A 98 -4.58 2.94 9.79
CA VAL A 98 -3.13 2.75 9.88
C VAL A 98 -2.84 1.29 10.21
N LEU A 99 -1.97 0.65 9.45
CA LEU A 99 -1.45 -0.68 9.73
C LEU A 99 0.02 -0.62 10.12
N ARG A 100 0.41 -1.36 11.16
CA ARG A 100 1.82 -1.57 11.51
C ARG A 100 2.02 -2.98 12.01
N GLY A 101 3.02 -3.68 11.45
CA GLY A 101 3.25 -5.08 11.79
C GLY A 101 2.03 -5.99 11.56
N GLY A 102 1.19 -5.67 10.58
CA GLY A 102 -0.05 -6.42 10.30
C GLY A 102 -1.26 -6.06 11.16
N GLU A 103 -1.09 -5.19 12.16
CA GLU A 103 -2.16 -4.82 13.08
C GLU A 103 -2.68 -3.42 12.78
N LEU A 104 -3.98 -3.21 13.01
CA LEU A 104 -4.58 -1.89 12.96
C LEU A 104 -4.11 -1.10 14.19
N VAL A 105 -3.53 0.08 13.95
CA VAL A 105 -3.10 0.99 15.00
C VAL A 105 -4.13 2.12 15.07
N THR A 106 -4.86 2.19 16.17
CA THR A 106 -5.75 3.32 16.53
C THR A 106 -4.99 4.50 17.08
#